data_AF-A0A949G1N4-F1
#
_entry.id   AF-A0A949G1N4-F1
#
_cell.length_a   1.000
_cell.length_b   1.000
_cell.length_c   1.000
_cell.angle_alpha   90.00
_cell.angle_beta   90.00
_cell.angle_gamma   90.00
#
_symmetry.space_group_name_H-M   'P 1'
#
loop_
_entity.id
_entity.type
_entity.pdbx_description
1 polymer ?
#
loop_
_entity_poly.entity_id
_entity_poly.type
_entity_poly.pdbx_seq_one_letter_code
_entity_poly.pdbx_strand_id
1 'polypeptide(L)'
;MSTVAELAAIAARIRGRVIEMSHAAETPHLGSSLSCVDLLVATYWGPLRIDPKHPLDPNRDRFILSKGHAATALYVTLAERGFFDAALLDTYDTDGGALPEHPGLQCVPGVEAATGSLGHGLPIALGMALAARIQKRPSRQFVLMSDGECEEGSVWEAAMFAPAQKLDSVVVMVDYNKWQATGRSDEIMALAPLAEKWRAF
;
A
#
# COMPACT_ATOMS: atom_id res chain seq x y z
N MET A 1 -2.02 -18.38 -13.47
CA MET A 1 -1.19 -17.50 -12.63
C MET A 1 -0.10 -16.94 -13.52
N SER A 2 0.22 -15.65 -13.39
CA SER A 2 1.30 -15.04 -14.18
C SER A 2 2.66 -15.65 -13.81
N THR A 3 3.56 -15.73 -14.79
CA THR A 3 4.95 -16.18 -14.55
C THR A 3 5.76 -15.06 -13.89
N VAL A 4 6.88 -15.43 -13.24
CA VAL A 4 7.81 -14.43 -12.65
C VAL A 4 8.31 -13.43 -13.71
N ALA A 5 8.55 -13.89 -14.94
CA ALA A 5 8.98 -13.02 -16.04
C ALA A 5 7.90 -12.01 -16.44
N GLU A 6 6.62 -12.43 -16.49
CA GLU A 6 5.50 -11.53 -16.74
C GLU A 6 5.34 -10.50 -15.63
N LEU A 7 5.46 -10.92 -14.36
CA LEU A 7 5.43 -10.00 -13.21
C LEU A 7 6.58 -8.99 -13.27
N ALA A 8 7.79 -9.42 -13.60
CA ALA A 8 8.94 -8.53 -13.76
C ALA A 8 8.71 -7.50 -14.90
N ALA A 9 8.10 -7.92 -16.00
CA ALA A 9 7.75 -7.02 -17.10
C ALA A 9 6.69 -5.98 -16.70
N ILE A 10 5.67 -6.38 -15.93
CA ILE A 10 4.68 -5.45 -15.35
C ILE A 10 5.37 -4.46 -14.41
N ALA A 11 6.21 -4.95 -13.51
CA ALA A 11 6.95 -4.11 -12.56
C ALA A 11 7.86 -3.10 -13.26
N ALA A 12 8.50 -3.49 -14.38
CA ALA A 12 9.31 -2.58 -15.18
C ALA A 12 8.48 -1.44 -15.80
N ARG A 13 7.30 -1.75 -16.35
CA ARG A 13 6.38 -0.71 -16.87
C ARG A 13 5.90 0.24 -15.78
N ILE A 14 5.51 -0.31 -14.63
CA ILE A 14 5.09 0.50 -13.48
C ILE A 14 6.20 1.46 -13.04
N ARG A 15 7.44 0.97 -12.92
CA ARG A 15 8.59 1.83 -12.58
C ARG A 15 8.82 2.95 -13.61
N GLY A 16 8.76 2.62 -14.90
CA GLY A 16 8.88 3.62 -15.97
C GLY A 16 7.83 4.72 -15.83
N ARG A 17 6.57 4.33 -15.65
CA ARG A 17 5.47 5.30 -15.51
C ARG A 17 5.54 6.11 -14.22
N VAL A 18 5.99 5.52 -13.11
CA VAL A 18 6.23 6.24 -11.84
C VAL A 18 7.30 7.32 -12.03
N ILE A 19 8.38 7.03 -12.76
CA ILE A 19 9.43 8.02 -13.05
C ILE A 19 8.88 9.17 -13.91
N GLU A 20 8.09 8.86 -14.95
CA GLU A 20 7.44 9.86 -15.81
C GLU A 20 6.51 10.77 -15.00
N MET A 21 5.63 10.19 -14.17
CA MET A 21 4.69 10.94 -13.34
C MET A 21 5.40 11.85 -12.33
N SER A 22 6.41 11.32 -11.63
CA SER A 22 7.20 12.10 -10.68
C SER A 22 7.95 13.26 -11.35
N HIS A 23 8.47 13.04 -12.56
CA HIS A 23 9.13 14.12 -13.32
C HIS A 23 8.14 15.19 -13.77
N ALA A 24 6.98 14.80 -14.30
CA ALA A 24 5.98 15.72 -14.82
C ALA A 24 5.33 16.59 -13.73
N ALA A 25 5.10 16.02 -12.55
CA ALA A 25 4.47 16.72 -11.42
C ALA A 25 5.48 17.39 -10.48
N GLU A 26 6.79 17.19 -10.68
CA GLU A 26 7.86 17.71 -9.81
C GLU A 26 7.73 17.31 -8.33
N THR A 27 7.08 16.18 -8.03
CA THR A 27 6.81 15.74 -6.66
C THR A 27 7.98 14.97 -6.04
N PRO A 28 8.14 15.02 -4.70
CA PRO A 28 9.05 14.14 -3.97
C PRO A 28 8.60 12.66 -4.00
N HIS A 29 9.34 11.80 -3.31
CA HIS A 29 8.99 10.38 -3.04
C HIS A 29 9.16 9.36 -4.18
N LEU A 30 9.95 9.68 -5.22
CA LEU A 30 10.31 8.71 -6.26
C LEU A 30 10.92 7.42 -5.68
N GLY A 31 11.90 7.55 -4.78
CA GLY A 31 12.55 6.40 -4.14
C GLY A 31 11.59 5.51 -3.36
N SER A 32 10.69 6.12 -2.58
CA SER A 32 9.66 5.40 -1.81
C SER A 32 8.68 4.65 -2.70
N SER A 33 8.37 5.18 -3.88
CA SER A 33 7.47 4.54 -4.85
C SER A 33 8.15 3.38 -5.56
N LEU A 34 9.42 3.56 -5.98
CA LEU A 34 10.18 2.53 -6.69
C LEU A 34 10.51 1.31 -5.82
N SER A 35 10.72 1.49 -4.51
CA SER A 35 11.11 0.41 -3.59
C SER A 35 10.03 -0.66 -3.40
N CYS A 36 8.75 -0.31 -3.57
CA CYS A 36 7.64 -1.22 -3.30
C CYS A 36 6.95 -1.81 -4.54
N VAL A 37 7.41 -1.49 -5.76
CA VAL A 37 6.72 -1.93 -6.99
C VAL A 37 6.61 -3.46 -7.09
N ASP A 38 7.67 -4.21 -6.76
CA ASP A 38 7.60 -5.67 -6.84
C ASP A 38 6.62 -6.26 -5.81
N LEU A 39 6.52 -5.65 -4.62
CA LEU A 39 5.53 -6.04 -3.60
C LEU A 39 4.11 -5.79 -4.11
N LEU A 40 3.86 -4.63 -4.72
CA LEU A 40 2.58 -4.29 -5.32
C LEU A 40 2.21 -5.27 -6.44
N VAL A 41 3.12 -5.52 -7.38
CA VAL A 41 2.88 -6.43 -8.51
C VAL A 41 2.62 -7.86 -8.03
N ALA A 42 3.47 -8.37 -7.13
CA ALA A 42 3.28 -9.71 -6.56
C ALA A 42 1.93 -9.83 -5.83
N THR A 43 1.47 -8.75 -5.19
CA THR A 43 0.21 -8.72 -4.44
C THR A 43 -1.02 -8.65 -5.37
N TYR A 44 -1.02 -7.73 -6.35
CA TYR A 44 -2.15 -7.46 -7.24
C TYR A 44 -2.37 -8.49 -8.36
N TRP A 45 -1.30 -9.19 -8.78
CA TRP A 45 -1.38 -10.31 -9.73
C TRP A 45 -1.23 -11.69 -9.07
N GLY A 46 -1.02 -11.74 -7.76
CA GLY A 46 -0.92 -12.97 -6.98
C GLY A 46 -2.13 -13.20 -6.09
N PRO A 47 -2.02 -12.98 -4.76
CA PRO A 47 -2.98 -13.46 -3.79
C PRO A 47 -4.28 -12.65 -3.70
N LEU A 48 -4.34 -11.40 -4.15
CA LEU A 48 -5.55 -10.58 -3.99
C LEU A 48 -6.74 -11.15 -4.80
N ARG A 49 -7.83 -11.46 -4.10
CA ARG A 49 -9.13 -11.74 -4.71
C ARG A 49 -9.81 -10.43 -5.04
N ILE A 50 -9.62 -9.94 -6.27
CA ILE A 50 -10.16 -8.67 -6.75
C ILE A 50 -10.74 -8.81 -8.17
N ASP A 51 -11.75 -8.00 -8.46
CA ASP A 51 -12.26 -7.78 -9.82
C ASP A 51 -12.30 -6.26 -10.07
N PRO A 52 -11.45 -5.72 -10.95
CA PRO A 52 -11.42 -4.30 -11.29
C PRO A 52 -12.75 -3.78 -11.87
N LYS A 53 -13.58 -4.64 -12.46
CA LYS A 53 -14.92 -4.27 -12.95
C LYS A 53 -15.95 -4.15 -11.84
N HIS A 54 -15.68 -4.74 -10.67
CA HIS A 54 -16.53 -4.67 -9.49
C HIS A 54 -15.72 -4.16 -8.28
N PRO A 55 -15.16 -2.94 -8.35
CA PRO A 55 -14.24 -2.42 -7.34
C PRO A 55 -14.90 -2.15 -5.99
N LEU A 56 -16.23 -2.23 -5.90
CA LEU A 56 -16.99 -2.05 -4.66
C LEU A 56 -17.50 -3.37 -4.06
N ASP A 57 -17.13 -4.54 -4.62
CA ASP A 57 -17.55 -5.83 -4.06
C ASP A 57 -17.23 -5.90 -2.55
N PRO A 58 -18.20 -6.13 -1.66
CA PRO A 58 -17.92 -6.26 -0.23
C PRO A 58 -17.04 -7.48 0.13
N ASN A 59 -16.97 -8.49 -0.74
CA ASN A 59 -16.30 -9.77 -0.49
C ASN A 59 -14.88 -9.87 -1.07
N ARG A 60 -14.44 -8.89 -1.87
CA ARG A 60 -13.07 -8.84 -2.40
C ARG A 60 -12.05 -8.49 -1.31
N ASP A 61 -10.81 -8.89 -1.50
CA ASP A 61 -9.72 -8.46 -0.63
C ASP A 61 -9.49 -6.95 -0.74
N ARG A 62 -8.98 -6.35 0.34
CA ARG A 62 -8.66 -4.92 0.45
C ARG A 62 -7.14 -4.74 0.48
N PHE A 63 -6.65 -3.68 -0.15
CA PHE A 63 -5.24 -3.30 -0.09
C PHE A 63 -5.14 -1.86 0.41
N ILE A 64 -4.35 -1.62 1.45
CA ILE A 64 -4.07 -0.30 2.01
C ILE A 64 -2.58 -0.01 1.84
N LEU A 65 -2.28 1.09 1.15
CA LEU A 65 -0.94 1.66 1.11
C LEU A 65 -0.76 2.57 2.33
N SER A 66 -0.29 2.02 3.45
CA SER A 66 -0.08 2.78 4.69
C SER A 66 1.01 3.85 4.52
N LYS A 67 2.08 3.50 3.77
CA LYS A 67 3.11 4.43 3.30
C LYS A 67 2.60 5.35 2.18
N GLY A 68 1.61 6.18 2.49
CA GLY A 68 0.82 6.95 1.51
C GLY A 68 1.64 7.80 0.53
N HIS A 69 2.83 8.26 0.92
CA HIS A 69 3.75 8.98 0.05
C HIS A 69 4.29 8.16 -1.14
N ALA A 70 4.03 6.85 -1.21
CA ALA A 70 4.30 6.00 -2.39
C ALA A 70 3.09 5.91 -3.35
N ALA A 71 2.24 6.94 -3.38
CA ALA A 71 0.95 6.93 -4.07
C ALA A 71 1.06 6.62 -5.57
N THR A 72 2.06 7.18 -6.25
CA THR A 72 2.27 6.97 -7.69
C THR A 72 2.41 5.48 -8.02
N ALA A 73 3.15 4.71 -7.21
CA ALA A 73 3.27 3.27 -7.41
C ALA A 73 1.91 2.55 -7.29
N LEU A 74 1.07 2.93 -6.32
CA LEU A 74 -0.28 2.39 -6.18
C LEU A 74 -1.17 2.80 -7.35
N TYR A 75 -1.19 4.07 -7.73
CA TYR A 75 -2.05 4.57 -8.81
C TYR A 75 -1.72 3.88 -10.15
N VAL A 76 -0.44 3.78 -10.50
CA VAL A 76 -0.02 3.09 -11.72
C VAL A 76 -0.35 1.59 -11.64
N THR A 77 -0.17 0.96 -10.47
CA THR A 77 -0.56 -0.44 -10.25
C THR A 77 -2.06 -0.66 -10.48
N LEU A 78 -2.91 0.22 -9.95
CA LEU A 78 -4.36 0.15 -10.10
C LEU A 78 -4.79 0.38 -11.57
N ALA A 79 -4.17 1.34 -12.26
CA ALA A 79 -4.40 1.59 -13.68
C ALA A 79 -4.01 0.38 -14.54
N GLU A 80 -2.80 -0.18 -14.35
CA GLU A 80 -2.34 -1.41 -15.03
C GLU A 80 -3.22 -2.62 -14.71
N ARG A 81 -3.80 -2.67 -13.50
CA ARG A 81 -4.74 -3.71 -13.12
C ARG A 81 -6.15 -3.49 -13.70
N GLY A 82 -6.45 -2.30 -14.22
CA GLY A 82 -7.70 -1.96 -14.89
C GLY A 82 -8.81 -1.42 -13.98
N PHE A 83 -8.45 -0.85 -12.82
CA PHE A 83 -9.44 -0.26 -11.90
C PHE A 83 -10.00 1.08 -12.42
N PHE A 84 -9.23 1.79 -13.23
CA PHE A 84 -9.63 3.05 -13.86
C PHE A 84 -8.80 3.26 -15.14
N ASP A 85 -9.21 4.24 -15.95
CA ASP A 85 -8.50 4.59 -17.19
C ASP A 85 -7.12 5.19 -16.90
N ALA A 86 -6.08 4.64 -17.51
CA ALA A 86 -4.70 5.10 -17.34
C ALA A 86 -4.49 6.58 -17.70
N ALA A 87 -5.38 7.18 -18.52
CA ALA A 87 -5.36 8.61 -18.81
C ALA A 87 -5.50 9.48 -17.54
N LEU A 88 -6.13 8.98 -16.47
CA LEU A 88 -6.21 9.72 -15.20
C LEU A 88 -4.83 9.90 -14.54
N LEU A 89 -3.84 9.06 -14.86
CA LEU A 89 -2.47 9.21 -14.35
C LEU A 89 -1.84 10.55 -14.77
N ASP A 90 -2.28 11.14 -15.89
CA ASP A 90 -1.81 12.46 -16.34
C ASP A 90 -2.39 13.62 -15.50
N THR A 91 -3.33 13.34 -14.60
CA THR A 91 -3.92 14.33 -13.67
C THR A 91 -3.31 14.28 -12.27
N TYR A 92 -2.23 13.51 -12.11
CA TYR A 92 -1.53 13.38 -10.84
C TYR A 92 -0.95 14.72 -10.39
N ASP A 93 -1.30 15.08 -9.16
CA ASP A 93 -0.88 16.30 -8.47
C ASP A 93 -1.11 17.61 -9.24
N THR A 94 -2.12 17.62 -10.10
CA THR A 94 -2.60 18.84 -10.77
C THR A 94 -3.79 19.43 -10.02
N ASP A 95 -3.94 20.76 -10.02
CA ASP A 95 -5.10 21.45 -9.44
C ASP A 95 -6.43 20.92 -10.00
N GLY A 96 -7.30 20.43 -9.12
CA GLY A 96 -8.58 19.82 -9.50
C GLY A 96 -8.48 18.43 -10.15
N GLY A 97 -7.28 17.85 -10.20
CA GLY A 97 -7.03 16.50 -10.68
C GLY A 97 -7.59 15.42 -9.75
N ALA A 98 -7.76 14.22 -10.29
CA ALA A 98 -8.34 13.10 -9.54
C ALA A 98 -7.33 12.43 -8.60
N LEU A 99 -6.03 12.60 -8.84
CA LEU A 99 -4.96 11.84 -8.18
C LEU A 99 -4.07 12.77 -7.33
N PRO A 100 -4.38 12.98 -6.04
CA PRO A 100 -3.52 13.74 -5.13
C PRO A 100 -2.18 13.03 -4.84
N GLU A 101 -1.15 13.80 -4.43
CA GLU A 101 0.18 13.28 -4.03
C GLU A 101 0.11 12.12 -3.02
N HIS A 102 -0.87 12.15 -2.13
CA HIS A 102 -1.18 11.10 -1.15
C HIS A 102 -2.56 10.51 -1.43
N PRO A 103 -2.80 9.19 -1.30
CA PRO A 103 -4.10 8.58 -1.57
C PRO A 103 -5.22 9.28 -0.83
N GLY A 104 -6.15 9.84 -1.58
CA GLY A 104 -7.37 10.47 -1.06
C GLY A 104 -8.50 9.46 -0.90
N LEU A 105 -9.46 9.77 -0.04
CA LEU A 105 -10.66 8.94 0.08
C LEU A 105 -11.43 8.97 -1.26
N GLN A 106 -11.66 7.79 -1.85
CA GLN A 106 -12.41 7.64 -3.09
C GLN A 106 -11.85 8.46 -4.28
N CYS A 107 -10.55 8.77 -4.29
CA CYS A 107 -9.93 9.50 -5.39
C CYS A 107 -10.02 8.72 -6.71
N VAL A 108 -9.83 7.39 -6.66
CA VAL A 108 -10.07 6.44 -7.76
C VAL A 108 -10.51 5.08 -7.21
N PRO A 109 -11.20 4.25 -8.02
CA PRO A 109 -11.52 2.87 -7.64
C PRO A 109 -10.27 2.08 -7.24
N GLY A 110 -10.38 1.32 -6.14
CA GLY A 110 -9.29 0.49 -5.61
C GLY A 110 -8.42 1.18 -4.54
N VAL A 111 -8.60 2.48 -4.30
CA VAL A 111 -8.05 3.16 -3.11
C VAL A 111 -9.02 3.01 -1.94
N GLU A 112 -8.61 2.28 -0.91
CA GLU A 112 -9.49 1.92 0.22
C GLU A 112 -9.57 2.97 1.33
N ALA A 113 -8.50 3.75 1.50
CA ALA A 113 -8.38 4.67 2.62
C ALA A 113 -7.55 5.90 2.21
N ALA A 114 -7.88 7.04 2.81
CA ALA A 114 -6.97 8.18 2.79
C ALA A 114 -5.75 7.87 3.67
N THR A 115 -4.56 8.07 3.14
CA THR A 115 -3.29 7.76 3.83
C THR A 115 -2.28 8.88 3.58
N GLY A 116 -1.24 8.98 4.41
CA GLY A 116 -0.22 10.02 4.33
C GLY A 116 0.29 10.43 5.71
N SER A 117 -0.59 10.43 6.70
CA SER A 117 -0.17 10.30 8.09
C SER A 117 0.23 8.85 8.34
N LEU A 118 1.54 8.61 8.51
CA LEU A 118 2.10 7.29 8.74
C LEU A 118 1.52 6.63 10.00
N GLY A 119 1.55 5.31 10.05
CA GLY A 119 1.13 4.50 11.19
C GLY A 119 -0.37 4.20 11.24
N HIS A 120 -1.18 4.85 10.40
CA HIS A 120 -2.65 4.72 10.46
C HIS A 120 -3.23 3.61 9.58
N GLY A 121 -2.52 3.15 8.54
CA GLY A 121 -3.08 2.17 7.61
C GLY A 121 -3.28 0.78 8.25
N LEU A 122 -2.40 0.34 9.15
CA LEU A 122 -2.60 -0.92 9.87
C LEU A 122 -3.81 -0.89 10.83
N PRO A 123 -3.96 0.12 11.73
CA PRO A 123 -5.18 0.27 12.52
C PRO A 123 -6.47 0.26 11.67
N ILE A 124 -6.49 0.97 10.54
CA ILE A 124 -7.63 0.99 9.61
C ILE A 124 -7.90 -0.42 9.08
N ALA A 125 -6.87 -1.13 8.63
CA ALA A 125 -7.00 -2.49 8.12
C ALA A 125 -7.54 -3.47 9.15
N LEU A 126 -7.10 -3.39 10.41
CA LEU A 126 -7.64 -4.22 11.49
C LEU A 126 -9.11 -3.91 11.78
N GLY A 127 -9.51 -2.64 11.72
CA GLY A 127 -10.91 -2.23 11.80
C GLY A 127 -11.75 -2.84 10.67
N MET A 128 -11.24 -2.81 9.43
CA MET A 128 -11.90 -3.44 8.28
C MET A 128 -11.98 -4.96 8.42
N ALA A 129 -10.94 -5.61 8.94
CA ALA A 129 -10.90 -7.05 9.18
C ALA A 129 -11.92 -7.47 10.26
N LEU A 130 -11.99 -6.71 11.35
CA LEU A 130 -12.96 -6.92 12.41
C LEU A 130 -14.40 -6.78 11.87
N ALA A 131 -14.65 -5.75 11.07
CA ALA A 131 -15.95 -5.54 10.43
C ALA A 131 -16.30 -6.69 9.46
N ALA A 132 -15.35 -7.15 8.65
CA ALA A 132 -15.53 -8.28 7.74
C ALA A 132 -15.90 -9.56 8.50
N ARG A 133 -15.20 -9.87 9.61
CA ARG A 133 -15.50 -11.01 10.48
C ARG A 133 -16.90 -10.93 11.08
N ILE A 134 -17.30 -9.76 11.61
CA ILE A 134 -18.66 -9.52 12.16
C ILE A 134 -19.72 -9.78 11.09
N GLN A 135 -19.46 -9.35 9.86
CA GLN A 135 -20.36 -9.46 8.72
C GLN A 135 -20.24 -10.81 7.99
N LYS A 136 -19.41 -11.74 8.49
CA LYS A 136 -19.13 -13.05 7.88
C LYS A 136 -18.65 -12.95 6.42
N ARG A 137 -17.89 -11.91 6.11
CA ARG A 137 -17.29 -11.69 4.78
C ARG A 137 -15.93 -12.37 4.71
N PRO A 138 -15.58 -13.01 3.58
CA PRO A 138 -14.33 -13.76 3.43
C PRO A 138 -13.16 -12.87 3.00
N SER A 139 -13.27 -11.55 3.12
CA SER A 139 -12.27 -10.61 2.62
C SER A 139 -11.08 -10.51 3.56
N ARG A 140 -9.87 -10.51 2.97
CA ARG A 140 -8.61 -10.25 3.66
C ARG A 140 -8.18 -8.80 3.46
N GLN A 141 -7.33 -8.32 4.35
CA GLN A 141 -6.82 -6.96 4.34
C GLN A 141 -5.29 -7.01 4.22
N PHE A 142 -4.76 -6.46 3.15
CA PHE A 142 -3.33 -6.36 2.89
C PHE A 142 -2.88 -4.93 3.18
N VAL A 143 -1.81 -4.79 3.94
CA VAL A 143 -1.25 -3.49 4.31
C VAL A 143 0.20 -3.45 3.90
N LEU A 144 0.56 -2.44 3.11
CA LEU A 144 1.95 -2.14 2.79
C LEU A 144 2.38 -0.90 3.58
N MET A 145 3.38 -1.07 4.44
CA MET A 145 3.98 -0.03 5.27
C MET A 145 5.46 0.14 4.94
N SER A 146 6.07 1.25 5.36
CA SER A 146 7.54 1.39 5.35
C SER A 146 8.15 0.92 6.68
N ASP A 147 9.46 0.73 6.70
CA ASP A 147 10.20 0.50 7.93
C ASP A 147 10.21 1.71 8.86
N GLY A 148 10.43 2.93 8.35
CA GLY A 148 10.32 4.16 9.15
C GLY A 148 8.92 4.37 9.74
N GLU A 149 7.86 3.95 9.03
CA GLU A 149 6.50 3.95 9.55
C GLU A 149 6.32 3.03 10.77
N CYS A 150 7.11 1.96 10.90
CA CYS A 150 7.06 1.07 12.06
C CYS A 150 7.60 1.73 13.36
N GLU A 151 8.05 2.98 13.30
CA GLU A 151 8.41 3.75 14.50
C GLU A 151 7.18 4.40 15.17
N GLU A 152 6.07 4.51 14.44
CA GLU A 152 4.82 5.04 14.98
C GLU A 152 4.23 4.09 16.03
N GLY A 153 3.88 4.63 17.20
CA GLY A 153 3.31 3.83 18.31
C GLY A 153 2.00 3.14 17.92
N SER A 154 1.22 3.76 17.04
CA SER A 154 -0.05 3.23 16.53
C SER A 154 0.12 1.90 15.77
N VAL A 155 1.28 1.66 15.14
CA VAL A 155 1.59 0.37 14.51
C VAL A 155 1.67 -0.74 15.55
N TRP A 156 2.31 -0.47 16.70
CA TRP A 156 2.48 -1.45 17.77
C TRP A 156 1.23 -1.63 18.62
N GLU A 157 0.42 -0.58 18.79
CA GLU A 157 -0.94 -0.71 19.34
C GLU A 157 -1.79 -1.66 18.48
N ALA A 158 -1.73 -1.49 17.16
CA ALA A 158 -2.42 -2.36 16.23
C ALA A 158 -1.84 -3.80 16.23
N ALA A 159 -0.52 -3.94 16.28
CA ALA A 159 0.15 -5.24 16.39
C ALA A 159 -0.26 -6.00 17.67
N MET A 160 -0.40 -5.31 18.81
CA MET A 160 -0.97 -5.90 20.04
C MET A 160 -2.44 -6.30 19.89
N PHE A 161 -3.22 -5.50 19.17
CA PHE A 161 -4.66 -5.70 19.03
C PHE A 161 -5.02 -6.90 18.13
N ALA A 162 -4.31 -7.09 17.02
CA ALA A 162 -4.57 -8.15 16.05
C ALA A 162 -4.67 -9.57 16.66
N PRO A 163 -3.71 -10.07 17.45
CA PRO A 163 -3.78 -11.39 18.09
C PRO A 163 -4.83 -11.43 19.21
N ALA A 164 -4.99 -10.34 19.99
CA ALA A 164 -6.01 -10.24 21.03
C ALA A 164 -7.43 -10.43 20.47
N GLN A 165 -7.65 -9.98 19.24
CA GLN A 165 -8.90 -10.15 18.49
C GLN A 165 -8.92 -11.36 17.54
N LYS A 166 -7.82 -12.12 17.45
CA LYS A 166 -7.64 -13.26 16.55
C LYS A 166 -7.94 -12.90 15.08
N LEU A 167 -7.41 -11.76 14.62
CA LEU A 167 -7.58 -11.27 13.25
C LEU A 167 -6.55 -11.90 12.31
N ASP A 168 -6.83 -13.13 11.86
CA ASP A 168 -5.98 -13.91 10.94
C ASP A 168 -6.14 -13.53 9.46
N SER A 169 -7.08 -12.64 9.13
CA SER A 169 -7.36 -12.17 7.78
C SER A 169 -6.53 -10.96 7.35
N VAL A 170 -5.55 -10.51 8.15
CA VAL A 170 -4.70 -9.35 7.84
C VAL A 170 -3.28 -9.78 7.50
N VAL A 171 -2.78 -9.27 6.37
CA VAL A 171 -1.41 -9.48 5.90
C VAL A 171 -0.67 -8.15 5.95
N VAL A 172 0.40 -8.10 6.74
CA VAL A 172 1.28 -6.93 6.84
C VAL A 172 2.53 -7.17 6.01
N MET A 173 2.86 -6.21 5.16
CA MET A 173 4.09 -6.18 4.37
C MET A 173 4.86 -4.92 4.73
N VAL A 174 6.11 -5.09 5.14
CA VAL A 174 7.02 -3.97 5.40
C VAL A 174 8.00 -3.83 4.24
N ASP A 175 7.95 -2.68 3.58
CA ASP A 175 8.98 -2.25 2.64
C ASP A 175 10.23 -1.83 3.43
N TYR A 176 11.08 -2.82 3.71
CA TYR A 176 12.29 -2.68 4.52
C TYR A 176 13.47 -2.17 3.68
N ASN A 177 13.31 -0.98 3.10
CA ASN A 177 14.29 -0.36 2.20
C ASN A 177 15.46 0.34 2.93
N LYS A 178 15.39 0.46 4.26
CA LYS A 178 16.43 1.03 5.15
C LYS A 178 16.64 2.53 4.99
N TRP A 179 15.68 3.24 4.43
CA TRP A 179 15.71 4.69 4.21
C TRP A 179 14.45 5.36 4.73
N GLN A 180 14.66 6.49 5.40
CA GLN A 180 13.61 7.40 5.84
C GLN A 180 13.80 8.77 5.19
N ALA A 181 12.94 9.72 5.53
CA ALA A 181 12.98 11.06 4.95
C ALA A 181 14.33 11.79 5.19
N THR A 182 14.96 11.58 6.35
CA THR A 182 16.13 12.35 6.80
C THR A 182 17.41 11.53 6.94
N GLY A 183 17.37 10.22 6.76
CA GLY A 183 18.54 9.36 6.95
C GLY A 183 18.23 7.88 6.84
N ARG A 184 19.24 7.06 7.13
CA ARG A 184 19.06 5.61 7.16
C ARG A 184 18.32 5.16 8.42
N SER A 185 17.52 4.11 8.30
CA SER A 185 16.69 3.63 9.42
C SER A 185 17.52 3.21 10.66
N ASP A 186 18.77 2.77 10.46
CA ASP A 186 19.70 2.43 11.54
C ASP A 186 20.32 3.65 12.23
N GLU A 187 20.48 4.76 11.52
CA GLU A 187 20.98 6.02 12.04
C GLU A 187 19.92 6.83 12.79
N ILE A 188 18.65 6.72 12.38
CA ILE A 188 17.54 7.47 12.95
C ILE A 188 17.03 6.83 14.26
N MET A 189 16.65 5.55 14.25
CA MET A 189 16.05 4.88 15.42
C MET A 189 16.61 3.48 15.70
N ALA A 190 17.45 2.94 14.82
CA ALA A 190 17.99 1.58 14.95
C ALA A 190 16.89 0.52 15.15
N LEU A 191 15.90 0.50 14.25
CA LEU A 191 14.68 -0.33 14.34
C LEU A 191 14.94 -1.85 14.48
N ALA A 192 16.12 -2.34 14.09
CA ALA A 192 16.47 -3.74 14.22
C ALA A 192 16.51 -4.19 15.70
N PRO A 193 16.10 -5.42 16.03
CA PRO A 193 15.68 -6.48 15.13
C PRO A 193 14.15 -6.45 14.82
N LEU A 194 13.78 -6.14 13.57
CA LEU A 194 12.37 -5.86 13.21
C LEU A 194 11.50 -7.13 13.21
N ALA A 195 12.00 -8.25 12.68
CA ALA A 195 11.22 -9.49 12.63
C ALA A 195 10.90 -10.03 14.03
N GLU A 196 11.84 -9.89 14.96
CA GLU A 196 11.71 -10.29 16.36
C GLU A 196 10.66 -9.44 17.08
N LYS A 197 10.61 -8.13 16.81
CA LYS A 197 9.53 -7.27 17.33
C LYS A 197 8.17 -7.75 16.83
N TRP A 198 8.00 -7.97 15.53
CA TRP A 198 6.75 -8.50 14.97
C TRP A 198 6.35 -9.88 15.50
N ARG A 199 7.32 -10.77 15.80
CA ARG A 199 7.01 -12.09 16.41
C ARG A 199 6.62 -12.00 17.89
N ALA A 200 7.00 -10.93 18.58
CA ALA A 200 6.71 -10.74 20.00
C ALA A 200 5.29 -10.22 20.27
N PHE A 201 4.64 -9.65 19.26
CA PHE A 201 3.25 -9.22 19.26
C PHE A 201 2.40 -10.26 18.54
#